data_AF-A0A9P6FXA0-F1
#
_entry.id   AF-A0A9P6FXA0-F1
#
_cell.length_a   1.000
_cell.length_b   1.000
_cell.length_c   1.000
_cell.angle_alpha   90.00
_cell.angle_beta   90.00
_cell.angle_gamma   90.00
#
_symmetry.space_group_name_H-M   'P 1'
#
loop_
_entity.id
_entity.type
_entity.pdbx_description
1 polymer ?
#
loop_
_entity_poly.entity_id
_entity_poly.type
_entity_poly.pdbx_seq_one_letter_code
_entity_poly.pdbx_strand_id
1 'polypeptide(L)'
;MDSPMTPEAAPSPVTFDATNTPEVSTPGTPTIAEVKTEQEGASGAETSTKPPRVFNARQQRINELRLKFCAREEFPITKNMIHSDGTLNQEPPRGPKVEARKWTEKERDLLIKGIEKYGIGHFREISEEFLSQWSGNDLRVKSIRLMGRQNLQLYKDWKGNEQDIAREFELNKAIGLKYGAWKGGCLVADDEGLVAKAIEEQWPNAGKTTVTSVSTPEDEDVEMEA
;
A
#
# COMPACT_ATOMS: atom_id res chain seq x y z
N MET A 1 -25.26 -42.58 -48.84
CA MET A 1 -25.36 -43.48 -47.68
C MET A 1 -25.15 -42.64 -46.45
N ASP A 2 -26.26 -42.08 -45.97
CA ASP A 2 -26.37 -41.30 -44.74
C ASP A 2 -26.08 -42.20 -43.54
N SER A 3 -25.12 -41.80 -42.70
CA SER A 3 -24.89 -42.40 -41.39
C SER A 3 -25.52 -41.52 -40.31
N PRO A 4 -26.46 -42.03 -39.50
CA PRO A 4 -27.07 -41.27 -38.42
C PRO A 4 -26.21 -41.28 -37.15
N MET A 5 -25.86 -40.07 -36.69
CA MET A 5 -25.98 -39.54 -35.33
C MET A 5 -25.73 -40.46 -34.12
N THR A 6 -24.72 -40.11 -33.32
CA THR A 6 -24.70 -40.38 -31.86
C THR A 6 -24.32 -39.10 -31.11
N PRO A 7 -25.19 -38.54 -30.26
CA PRO A 7 -24.84 -37.44 -29.37
C PRO A 7 -24.06 -37.95 -28.15
N GLU A 8 -22.92 -37.29 -27.90
CA GLU A 8 -21.99 -37.51 -26.79
C GLU A 8 -22.63 -37.10 -25.46
N ALA A 9 -22.51 -37.98 -24.46
CA ALA A 9 -23.18 -37.89 -23.18
C ALA A 9 -22.63 -36.76 -22.29
N ALA A 10 -23.53 -36.00 -21.67
CA ALA A 10 -23.20 -35.00 -20.67
C ALA A 10 -22.69 -35.63 -19.35
N PRO A 11 -21.68 -35.06 -18.68
CA PRO A 11 -21.18 -35.56 -17.41
C PRO A 11 -22.17 -35.28 -16.26
N SER A 12 -22.33 -36.28 -15.38
CA SER A 12 -23.21 -36.24 -14.22
C SER A 12 -22.76 -35.24 -13.15
N PRO A 13 -23.69 -34.61 -12.39
CA PRO A 13 -23.36 -33.69 -11.31
C PRO A 13 -22.78 -34.42 -10.10
N VAL A 14 -21.66 -33.91 -9.59
CA VAL A 14 -21.01 -34.35 -8.35
C VAL A 14 -21.84 -33.84 -7.17
N THR A 15 -22.48 -34.75 -6.45
CA THR A 15 -23.16 -34.48 -5.17
C THR A 15 -22.11 -34.32 -4.07
N PHE A 16 -21.98 -33.11 -3.53
CA PHE A 16 -21.19 -32.83 -2.33
C PHE A 16 -22.07 -33.05 -1.10
N ASP A 17 -21.71 -34.05 -0.29
CA ASP A 17 -22.39 -34.41 0.94
C ASP A 17 -22.09 -33.37 2.03
N ALA A 18 -23.14 -32.77 2.57
CA ALA A 18 -23.09 -31.67 3.51
C ALA A 18 -23.47 -32.18 4.90
N THR A 19 -22.54 -32.76 5.65
CA THR A 19 -22.66 -32.92 7.11
C THR A 19 -21.29 -33.11 7.76
N ASN A 20 -20.61 -32.04 8.16
CA ASN A 20 -19.70 -32.11 9.30
C ASN A 20 -19.51 -30.73 9.95
N THR A 21 -20.39 -30.41 10.88
CA THR A 21 -20.27 -29.27 11.78
C THR A 21 -19.80 -29.79 13.13
N PRO A 22 -18.54 -29.59 13.53
CA PRO A 22 -18.15 -29.78 14.93
C PRO A 22 -18.48 -28.51 15.74
N GLU A 23 -19.38 -28.68 16.71
CA GLU A 23 -19.64 -27.77 17.82
C GLU A 23 -18.35 -27.41 18.54
N VAL A 24 -17.98 -26.13 18.53
CA VAL A 24 -16.98 -25.58 19.47
C VAL A 24 -17.74 -24.79 20.54
N SER A 25 -17.82 -25.45 21.69
CA SER A 25 -18.30 -24.96 22.97
C SER A 25 -17.57 -23.69 23.40
N THR A 26 -18.32 -22.61 23.62
CA THR A 26 -17.88 -21.36 24.25
C THR A 26 -17.88 -21.50 25.78
N PRO A 27 -16.79 -21.15 26.48
CA PRO A 27 -16.84 -20.93 27.91
C PRO A 27 -16.96 -19.44 28.25
N GLY A 28 -18.09 -19.10 28.89
CA GLY A 28 -18.11 -18.32 30.13
C GLY A 28 -17.79 -16.83 30.07
N THR A 29 -18.83 -16.03 29.88
CA THR A 29 -18.89 -14.61 30.30
C THR A 29 -18.98 -14.53 31.83
N PRO A 30 -18.06 -13.84 32.54
CA PRO A 30 -18.34 -13.38 33.89
C PRO A 30 -19.02 -12.02 33.87
N THR A 31 -20.32 -12.05 34.22
CA THR A 31 -21.11 -10.94 34.74
C THR A 31 -20.39 -10.29 35.93
N ILE A 32 -20.09 -9.00 35.84
CA ILE A 32 -19.77 -8.17 37.02
C ILE A 32 -20.75 -7.01 37.08
N ALA A 33 -21.32 -6.89 38.27
CA ALA A 33 -22.44 -6.05 38.64
C ALA A 33 -22.17 -4.55 38.47
N GLU A 34 -23.24 -3.88 38.08
CA GLU A 34 -23.49 -2.46 38.16
C GLU A 34 -23.51 -2.01 39.63
N VAL A 35 -22.57 -1.16 40.02
CA VAL A 35 -22.64 -0.38 41.27
C VAL A 35 -22.55 1.10 40.89
N LYS A 36 -23.71 1.75 40.92
CA LYS A 36 -23.81 3.21 41.02
C LYS A 36 -23.32 3.64 42.40
N THR A 37 -22.38 4.57 42.45
CA THR A 37 -22.25 5.49 43.57
C THR A 37 -21.82 6.84 43.02
N GLU A 38 -22.75 7.78 43.05
CA GLU A 38 -22.44 9.21 42.98
C GLU A 38 -21.81 9.61 44.32
N GLN A 39 -20.66 10.28 44.29
CA GLN A 39 -20.39 11.35 45.24
C GLN A 39 -19.27 12.28 44.75
N GLU A 40 -19.52 13.57 44.97
CA GLU A 40 -18.77 14.73 44.52
C GLU A 40 -17.42 14.91 45.22
N GLY A 41 -16.49 15.57 44.50
CA GLY A 41 -15.58 16.56 45.07
C GLY A 41 -14.31 16.08 45.79
N ALA A 42 -13.16 16.17 45.11
CA ALA A 42 -11.96 16.84 45.63
C ALA A 42 -10.79 16.76 44.64
N SER A 43 -10.21 17.93 44.36
CA SER A 43 -8.87 18.12 43.82
C SER A 43 -7.85 17.24 44.56
N GLY A 44 -7.29 16.24 43.88
CA GLY A 44 -6.22 15.40 44.41
C GLY A 44 -5.25 15.06 43.28
N ALA A 45 -4.05 15.62 43.34
CA ALA A 45 -2.94 15.26 42.47
C ALA A 45 -2.59 13.78 42.67
N GLU A 46 -2.97 12.93 41.70
CA GLU A 46 -2.59 11.52 41.68
C GLU A 46 -1.09 11.38 41.38
N THR A 47 -0.33 11.23 42.46
CA THR A 47 1.05 10.76 42.43
C THR A 47 1.03 9.26 42.15
N SER A 48 1.06 8.90 40.86
CA SER A 48 1.24 7.52 40.39
C SER A 48 2.54 6.94 40.99
N THR A 49 2.40 6.13 42.04
CA THR A 49 3.50 5.50 42.78
C THR A 49 3.98 4.27 42.01
N LYS A 50 4.69 4.52 40.91
CA LYS A 50 5.53 3.50 40.27
C LYS A 50 6.73 3.22 41.20
N PRO A 51 7.16 1.97 41.38
CA PRO A 51 8.33 1.66 42.20
C PRO A 51 9.56 2.41 41.65
N PRO A 52 10.45 2.91 42.54
CA PRO A 52 11.61 3.69 42.13
C PRO A 52 12.49 2.83 41.22
N ARG A 53 12.53 3.18 39.93
CA ARG A 53 13.50 2.58 39.00
C ARG A 53 14.89 2.95 39.51
N VAL A 54 15.73 1.95 39.78
CA VAL A 54 17.14 2.16 40.08
C VAL A 54 17.78 2.75 38.82
N PHE A 55 17.87 4.07 38.77
CA PHE A 55 18.44 4.76 37.62
C PHE A 55 19.95 4.52 37.64
N ASN A 56 20.43 3.72 36.69
CA ASN A 56 21.84 3.62 36.38
C ASN A 56 22.39 5.04 36.18
N ALA A 57 23.51 5.41 36.80
CA ALA A 57 24.10 6.76 36.74
C ALA A 57 24.20 7.32 35.29
N ARG A 58 24.31 6.41 34.31
CA ARG A 58 24.21 6.71 32.89
C ARG A 58 22.89 7.38 32.47
N GLN A 59 21.73 6.90 32.95
CA GLN A 59 20.42 7.43 32.56
C GLN A 59 20.17 8.83 33.14
N GLN A 60 20.65 9.09 34.36
CA GLN A 60 20.62 10.43 34.96
C GLN A 60 21.44 11.41 34.11
N ARG A 61 22.68 11.03 33.75
CA ARG A 61 23.52 11.83 32.86
C ARG A 61 22.88 12.06 31.48
N ILE A 62 22.18 11.08 30.93
CA ILE A 62 21.44 11.24 29.66
C ILE A 62 20.30 12.25 29.82
N ASN A 63 19.55 12.19 30.92
CA ASN A 63 18.46 13.13 31.19
C ASN A 63 18.98 14.57 31.35
N GLU A 64 20.09 14.76 32.08
CA GLU A 64 20.76 16.06 32.23
C GLU A 64 21.22 16.62 30.87
N LEU A 65 21.81 15.78 30.01
CA LEU A 65 22.21 16.19 28.67
C LEU A 65 21.01 16.62 27.82
N ARG A 66 19.87 15.93 27.93
CA ARG A 66 18.64 16.31 27.22
C ARG A 66 18.08 17.64 27.69
N LEU A 67 18.04 17.87 29.00
CA LEU A 67 17.60 19.15 29.55
C LEU A 67 18.51 20.31 29.12
N LYS A 68 19.82 20.08 29.10
CA LYS A 68 20.81 21.11 28.73
C LYS A 68 20.84 21.44 27.23
N PHE A 69 20.65 20.44 26.37
CA PHE A 69 20.90 20.61 24.93
C PHE A 69 19.67 20.47 24.04
N CYS A 70 18.65 19.72 24.47
CA CYS A 70 17.45 19.43 23.69
C CYS A 70 16.25 20.31 24.09
N ALA A 71 16.06 20.61 25.37
CA ALA A 71 15.00 21.50 25.83
C ALA A 71 15.44 22.96 25.71
N ARG A 72 15.07 23.63 24.62
CA ARG A 72 15.42 25.04 24.38
C ARG A 72 14.19 25.93 24.41
N GLU A 73 14.27 27.05 25.12
CA GLU A 73 13.14 27.99 25.25
C GLU A 73 12.74 28.61 23.91
N GLU A 74 13.72 28.80 23.01
CA GLU A 74 13.57 29.29 21.63
C GLU A 74 12.77 28.34 20.72
N PHE A 75 12.65 27.04 21.05
CA PHE A 75 11.94 26.06 20.24
C PHE A 75 10.82 25.38 21.03
N PRO A 76 9.58 25.92 21.03
CA PRO A 76 8.45 25.37 21.76
C PRO A 76 8.15 23.90 21.44
N ILE A 77 8.47 23.45 20.22
CA ILE A 77 8.31 22.05 19.79
C ILE A 77 9.14 21.07 20.64
N THR A 78 10.29 21.50 21.18
CA THR A 78 11.15 20.64 22.01
C THR A 78 10.55 20.35 23.38
N LYS A 79 9.65 21.21 23.87
CA LYS A 79 8.91 21.00 25.13
C LYS A 79 7.92 19.84 25.05
N ASN A 80 7.47 19.49 23.84
CA ASN A 80 6.61 18.34 23.61
C ASN A 80 7.41 17.02 23.46
N MET A 81 8.73 17.11 23.28
CA MET A 81 9.62 15.96 23.08
C MET A 81 10.30 15.49 24.38
N ILE A 82 10.61 16.41 25.31
CA ILE A 82 11.33 16.11 26.55
C ILE A 82 10.49 16.58 27.73
N HIS A 83 10.22 15.69 28.68
CA HIS A 83 9.53 16.02 29.93
C HIS A 83 10.45 16.83 30.87
N SER A 84 9.86 17.48 31.87
CA SER A 84 10.59 18.28 32.86
C SER A 84 11.60 17.47 33.69
N ASP A 85 11.45 16.14 33.75
CA ASP A 85 12.39 15.21 34.40
C ASP A 85 13.55 14.74 33.49
N GLY A 86 13.62 15.26 32.25
CA GLY A 86 14.61 14.92 31.24
C GLY A 86 14.35 13.58 30.53
N THR A 87 13.21 12.94 30.79
CA THR A 87 12.79 11.75 30.05
C THR A 87 12.23 12.12 28.68
N LEU A 88 12.41 11.22 27.70
CA LEU A 88 11.89 11.40 26.35
C LEU A 88 10.40 11.05 26.33
N ASN A 89 9.58 11.92 25.78
CA ASN A 89 8.21 11.61 25.47
C ASN A 89 8.18 10.53 24.37
N GLN A 90 7.90 9.29 24.75
CA GLN A 90 7.79 8.16 23.83
C GLN A 90 6.38 8.02 23.24
N GLU A 91 5.44 8.90 23.62
CA GLU A 91 4.17 8.90 22.94
C GLU A 91 4.39 9.29 21.46
N PRO A 92 3.96 8.45 20.51
CA PRO A 92 4.02 8.82 19.12
C PRO A 92 3.22 10.12 18.94
N PRO A 93 3.66 11.03 18.06
CA PRO A 93 2.92 12.25 17.78
C PRO A 93 1.48 11.86 17.44
N ARG A 94 0.53 12.25 18.30
CA ARG A 94 -0.89 12.03 18.06
C ARG A 94 -1.32 13.02 16.99
N GLY A 95 -0.98 12.72 15.74
CA GLY A 95 -1.54 13.42 14.59
C GLY A 95 -3.06 13.27 14.59
N PRO A 96 -3.78 14.13 13.83
CA PRO A 96 -5.21 13.95 13.64
C PRO A 96 -5.46 12.51 13.21
N LYS A 97 -6.35 11.81 13.92
CA LYS A 97 -6.79 10.46 13.54
C LYS A 97 -7.55 10.57 12.23
N VAL A 98 -6.84 10.51 11.11
CA VAL A 98 -7.47 10.36 9.81
C VAL A 98 -8.08 8.96 9.80
N GLU A 99 -9.41 8.88 9.76
CA GLU A 99 -10.09 7.59 9.65
C GLU A 99 -9.56 6.86 8.41
N ALA A 100 -9.05 5.64 8.62
CA ALA A 100 -8.53 4.82 7.54
C ALA A 100 -9.68 4.46 6.60
N ARG A 101 -9.72 5.14 5.47
CA ARG A 101 -10.72 4.93 4.44
C ARG A 101 -10.64 3.51 3.89
N LYS A 102 -11.81 2.87 3.74
CA LYS A 102 -11.93 1.53 3.16
C LYS A 102 -12.00 1.63 1.65
N TRP A 103 -11.23 0.78 0.97
CA TRP A 103 -11.26 0.63 -0.48
C TRP A 103 -12.41 -0.28 -0.88
N THR A 104 -13.31 0.20 -1.73
CA THR A 104 -14.54 -0.47 -2.14
C THR A 104 -14.52 -0.88 -3.62
N GLU A 105 -15.43 -1.78 -4.01
CA GLU A 105 -15.58 -2.22 -5.41
C GLU A 105 -15.93 -1.06 -6.34
N LYS A 106 -16.76 -0.11 -5.89
CA LYS A 106 -17.09 1.10 -6.66
C LYS A 106 -15.85 1.91 -7.03
N GLU A 107 -14.92 2.05 -6.08
CA GLU A 107 -13.66 2.76 -6.30
C GLU A 107 -12.72 1.98 -7.22
N ARG A 108 -12.74 0.64 -7.14
CA ARG A 108 -12.04 -0.23 -8.09
C ARG A 108 -12.56 -0.04 -9.51
N ASP A 109 -13.87 0.00 -9.72
CA ASP A 109 -14.46 0.18 -11.05
C ASP A 109 -14.17 1.57 -11.62
N LEU A 110 -14.19 2.60 -10.77
CA LEU A 110 -13.79 3.96 -11.13
C LEU A 110 -12.31 4.04 -11.52
N LEU A 111 -11.44 3.32 -10.81
CA LEU A 111 -10.02 3.23 -11.17
C LEU A 111 -9.82 2.56 -12.53
N ILE A 112 -10.56 1.48 -12.81
CA ILE A 112 -10.53 0.80 -14.12
C ILE A 112 -10.94 1.76 -15.23
N LYS A 113 -12.04 2.50 -15.05
CA LYS A 113 -12.49 3.53 -16.02
C LYS A 113 -11.45 4.62 -16.22
N GLY A 114 -10.80 5.06 -15.14
CA GLY A 114 -9.71 6.03 -15.21
C GLY A 114 -8.52 5.52 -16.01
N ILE A 115 -8.13 4.26 -15.81
CA ILE A 115 -7.04 3.61 -16.56
C ILE A 115 -7.42 3.44 -18.03
N GLU A 116 -8.65 3.06 -18.34
CA GLU A 116 -9.14 2.96 -19.72
C GLU A 116 -9.09 4.32 -20.44
N LYS A 117 -9.45 5.41 -19.74
CA LYS A 117 -9.47 6.76 -20.30
C LYS A 117 -8.08 7.39 -20.43
N TYR A 118 -7.33 7.44 -19.34
CA TYR A 118 -6.06 8.17 -19.26
C TYR A 118 -4.83 7.27 -19.44
N GLY A 119 -4.90 6.03 -18.97
CA GLY A 119 -3.79 5.09 -18.95
C GLY A 119 -3.04 5.04 -17.62
N ILE A 120 -2.22 4.00 -17.46
CA ILE A 120 -1.36 3.82 -16.29
C ILE A 120 -0.24 4.88 -16.30
N GLY A 121 -0.09 5.60 -15.18
CA GLY A 121 0.88 6.69 -15.03
C GLY A 121 0.24 8.06 -14.81
N HIS A 122 -0.98 8.26 -15.32
CA HIS A 122 -1.77 9.50 -15.21
C HIS A 122 -2.67 9.49 -13.97
N PHE A 123 -2.10 9.19 -12.80
CA PHE A 123 -2.87 9.01 -11.57
C PHE A 123 -3.43 10.32 -11.01
N ARG A 124 -2.88 11.47 -11.40
CA ARG A 124 -3.37 12.77 -10.97
C ARG A 124 -4.71 13.08 -11.64
N GLU A 125 -4.76 12.87 -12.95
CA GLU A 125 -5.94 13.05 -13.79
C GLU A 125 -7.07 12.10 -13.37
N ILE A 126 -6.73 10.84 -13.09
CA ILE A 126 -7.70 9.84 -12.59
C ILE A 126 -8.25 10.25 -11.21
N SER A 127 -7.39 10.77 -10.32
CA SER A 127 -7.81 11.27 -9.02
C SER A 127 -8.77 12.45 -9.19
N GLU A 128 -8.41 13.46 -9.99
CA GLU A 128 -9.22 14.67 -10.17
C GLU A 128 -10.62 14.38 -10.75
N GLU A 129 -10.74 13.46 -11.72
CA GLU A 129 -12.03 13.16 -12.35
C GLU A 129 -12.85 12.10 -11.62
N PHE A 130 -12.24 10.99 -11.23
CA PHE A 130 -12.97 9.80 -10.76
C PHE A 130 -12.85 9.57 -9.25
N LEU A 131 -11.72 9.93 -8.63
CA LEU A 131 -11.35 9.51 -7.29
C LEU A 131 -10.71 10.66 -6.50
N SER A 132 -11.39 11.80 -6.40
CA SER A 132 -10.85 13.07 -5.86
C SER A 132 -10.42 13.00 -4.39
N GLN A 133 -10.87 11.97 -3.71
CA GLN A 133 -10.59 11.72 -2.31
C GLN A 133 -9.41 10.76 -2.08
N TRP A 134 -8.82 10.22 -3.16
CA TRP A 134 -7.65 9.35 -3.14
C TRP A 134 -6.46 10.07 -3.75
N SER A 135 -5.30 10.02 -3.10
CA SER A 135 -4.10 10.63 -3.67
C SER A 135 -3.62 9.82 -4.88
N GLY A 136 -2.94 10.47 -5.82
CA GLY A 136 -2.34 9.77 -6.97
C GLY A 136 -1.37 8.65 -6.55
N ASN A 137 -0.71 8.79 -5.39
CA ASN A 137 0.13 7.73 -4.84
C ASN A 137 -0.68 6.53 -4.34
N ASP A 138 -1.83 6.76 -3.69
CA ASP A 138 -2.73 5.68 -3.29
C ASP A 138 -3.23 4.92 -4.52
N LEU A 139 -3.66 5.65 -5.55
CA LEU A 139 -4.11 5.06 -6.81
C LEU A 139 -3.02 4.24 -7.48
N ARG A 140 -1.77 4.71 -7.48
CA ARG A 140 -0.62 3.92 -7.95
C ARG A 140 -0.49 2.59 -7.20
N VAL A 141 -0.59 2.60 -5.88
CA VAL A 141 -0.52 1.38 -5.05
C VAL A 141 -1.71 0.45 -5.33
N LYS A 142 -2.90 0.99 -5.57
CA LYS A 142 -4.07 0.20 -5.96
C LYS A 142 -3.90 -0.41 -7.35
N SER A 143 -3.37 0.33 -8.31
CA SER A 143 -3.06 -0.16 -9.66
C SER A 143 -2.00 -1.25 -9.66
N ILE A 144 -0.98 -1.17 -8.78
CA ILE A 144 0.00 -2.25 -8.58
C ILE A 144 -0.68 -3.57 -8.23
N ARG A 145 -1.64 -3.53 -7.29
CA ARG A 145 -2.41 -4.73 -6.87
C ARG A 145 -3.38 -5.18 -7.94
N LEU A 146 -3.98 -4.24 -8.67
CA LEU A 146 -4.93 -4.52 -9.73
C LEU A 146 -4.28 -5.22 -10.93
N MET A 147 -3.07 -4.77 -11.32
CA MET A 147 -2.28 -5.36 -12.40
C MET A 147 -1.47 -6.59 -11.97
N GLY A 148 -1.33 -6.81 -10.65
CA GLY A 148 -0.53 -7.90 -10.11
C GLY A 148 0.97 -7.68 -10.29
N ARG A 149 1.45 -6.43 -10.32
CA ARG A 149 2.87 -6.12 -10.55
C ARG A 149 3.32 -4.86 -9.83
N GLN A 150 4.46 -4.94 -9.14
CA GLN A 150 5.00 -3.82 -8.37
C GLN A 150 5.53 -2.68 -9.24
N ASN A 151 6.22 -3.02 -10.33
CA ASN A 151 6.79 -2.03 -11.24
C ASN A 151 5.85 -1.77 -12.43
N LEU A 152 5.17 -0.61 -12.39
CA LEU A 152 4.27 -0.15 -13.46
C LEU A 152 4.96 0.65 -14.57
N GLN A 153 6.28 0.83 -14.55
CA GLN A 153 6.98 1.66 -15.56
C GLN A 153 6.81 1.12 -16.99
N LEU A 154 6.72 -0.21 -17.17
CA LEU A 154 6.45 -0.80 -18.48
C LEU A 154 5.02 -0.58 -18.97
N TYR A 155 4.11 -0.20 -18.08
CA TYR A 155 2.73 0.11 -18.40
C TYR A 155 2.53 1.62 -18.60
N LYS A 156 3.60 2.41 -18.74
CA LYS A 156 3.44 3.86 -18.94
C LYS A 156 2.56 4.12 -20.17
N ASP A 157 1.52 4.92 -19.98
CA ASP A 157 0.52 5.28 -20.99
C ASP A 157 -0.33 4.10 -21.49
N TRP A 158 -0.15 2.90 -20.93
CA TRP A 158 -0.95 1.72 -21.28
C TRP A 158 -2.40 1.89 -20.83
N LYS A 159 -3.32 1.60 -21.75
CA LYS A 159 -4.76 1.64 -21.54
C LYS A 159 -5.33 0.25 -21.78
N GLY A 160 -6.23 -0.18 -20.92
CA GLY A 160 -6.91 -1.46 -21.04
C GLY A 160 -8.22 -1.44 -20.26
N ASN A 161 -9.15 -2.28 -20.70
CA ASN A 161 -10.42 -2.49 -20.01
C ASN A 161 -10.23 -3.52 -18.87
N GLU A 162 -11.32 -3.85 -18.16
CA GLU A 162 -11.27 -4.83 -17.07
C GLU A 162 -10.73 -6.21 -17.51
N GLN A 163 -11.05 -6.64 -18.74
CA GLN A 163 -10.59 -7.93 -19.25
C GLN A 163 -9.10 -7.94 -19.55
N ASP A 164 -8.57 -6.85 -20.10
CA ASP A 164 -7.14 -6.70 -20.36
C ASP A 164 -6.35 -6.64 -19.05
N ILE A 165 -6.85 -5.91 -18.05
CA ILE A 165 -6.28 -5.85 -16.71
C ILE A 165 -6.27 -7.24 -16.06
N ALA A 166 -7.36 -7.99 -16.15
CA ALA A 166 -7.44 -9.35 -15.61
C ALA A 166 -6.47 -10.31 -16.32
N ARG A 167 -6.32 -10.17 -17.64
CA ARG A 167 -5.35 -10.95 -18.43
C ARG A 167 -3.92 -10.65 -17.98
N GLU A 168 -3.57 -9.37 -17.84
CA GLU A 168 -2.25 -8.95 -17.36
C GLU A 168 -1.98 -9.44 -15.94
N PHE A 169 -2.98 -9.40 -15.06
CA PHE A 169 -2.88 -9.94 -13.71
C PHE A 169 -2.53 -11.43 -13.71
N GLU A 170 -3.25 -12.25 -14.48
CA GLU A 170 -2.99 -13.69 -14.55
C GLU A 170 -1.65 -14.02 -15.22
N LEU A 171 -1.22 -13.25 -16.22
CA LEU A 171 0.11 -13.39 -16.83
C LEU A 171 1.23 -13.08 -15.82
N ASN A 172 1.12 -11.94 -15.12
CA ASN A 172 2.08 -11.54 -14.09
C ASN A 172 2.13 -12.57 -12.94
N LYS A 173 0.97 -13.12 -12.58
CA LYS A 173 0.84 -14.18 -11.58
C LYS A 173 1.49 -15.48 -12.03
N ALA A 174 1.31 -15.89 -13.28
CA ALA A 174 1.95 -17.08 -13.83
C ALA A 174 3.48 -16.96 -13.81
N ILE A 175 4.03 -15.82 -14.22
CA ILE A 175 5.48 -15.54 -14.15
C ILE A 175 5.95 -15.58 -12.69
N GLY A 176 5.23 -14.90 -11.79
CA GLY A 176 5.59 -14.84 -10.38
C GLY A 176 5.58 -16.20 -9.70
N LEU A 177 4.64 -17.08 -10.06
CA LEU A 177 4.60 -18.45 -9.54
C LEU A 177 5.71 -19.32 -10.15
N LYS A 178 6.01 -19.15 -11.44
CA LYS A 178 7.07 -19.91 -12.13
C LYS A 178 8.46 -19.67 -11.54
N TYR A 179 8.78 -18.42 -11.16
CA TYR A 179 10.10 -18.03 -10.65
C TYR A 179 10.12 -17.73 -9.14
N GLY A 180 9.04 -18.03 -8.41
CA GLY A 180 8.97 -17.76 -6.96
C GLY A 180 8.99 -16.27 -6.58
N ALA A 181 8.64 -15.39 -7.52
CA ALA A 181 8.67 -13.94 -7.38
C ALA A 181 7.30 -13.29 -7.10
N TRP A 182 6.26 -14.09 -6.84
CA TRP A 182 4.93 -13.61 -6.44
C TRP A 182 4.87 -13.33 -4.93
N LYS A 183 4.82 -12.05 -4.55
CA LYS A 183 4.82 -11.62 -3.15
C LYS A 183 3.72 -10.59 -2.92
N GLY A 184 2.89 -10.81 -1.89
CA GLY A 184 1.82 -9.88 -1.52
C GLY A 184 0.78 -9.63 -2.62
N GLY A 185 0.56 -10.60 -3.51
CA GLY A 185 -0.35 -10.46 -4.65
C GLY A 185 0.21 -9.69 -5.85
N CYS A 186 1.53 -9.52 -5.92
CA CYS A 186 2.18 -8.83 -7.03
C CYS A 186 3.48 -9.55 -7.45
N LEU A 187 3.81 -9.43 -8.74
CA LEU A 187 5.09 -9.79 -9.31
C LEU A 187 6.16 -8.77 -8.87
N VAL A 188 7.21 -9.28 -8.24
CA VAL A 188 8.40 -8.53 -7.78
C VAL A 188 9.59 -8.94 -8.65
N ALA A 189 10.62 -8.08 -8.74
CA ALA A 189 11.86 -8.43 -9.41
C ALA A 189 12.59 -9.55 -8.64
N ASP A 190 13.27 -10.41 -9.38
CA ASP A 190 14.19 -11.41 -8.85
C ASP A 190 15.65 -10.94 -9.01
N ASP A 191 16.52 -11.41 -8.12
CA ASP A 191 17.94 -11.03 -8.15
C ASP A 191 18.68 -11.66 -9.36
N GLU A 192 18.13 -12.72 -9.93
CA GLU A 192 18.71 -13.47 -11.07
C GLU A 192 18.28 -12.88 -12.44
N GLY A 193 17.34 -11.92 -12.46
CA GLY A 193 16.83 -11.28 -13.66
C GLY A 193 15.98 -12.17 -14.58
N LEU A 194 15.55 -13.36 -14.13
CA LEU A 194 14.69 -14.28 -14.86
C LEU A 194 13.29 -13.70 -15.09
N VAL A 195 12.76 -12.96 -14.11
CA VAL A 195 11.47 -12.27 -14.23
C VAL A 195 11.56 -11.19 -15.30
N ALA A 196 12.66 -10.41 -15.32
CA ALA A 196 12.87 -9.37 -16.33
C ALA A 196 12.90 -9.96 -17.75
N LYS A 197 13.62 -11.08 -17.96
CA LYS A 197 13.66 -11.78 -19.25
C LYS A 197 12.30 -12.33 -19.67
N ALA A 198 11.57 -12.96 -18.76
CA ALA A 198 10.23 -13.49 -19.06
C ALA A 198 9.24 -12.39 -19.44
N ILE A 199 9.35 -11.22 -18.79
CA ILE A 199 8.54 -10.05 -19.13
C ILE A 199 8.92 -9.48 -20.50
N GLU A 200 10.21 -9.42 -20.83
CA GLU A 200 10.67 -8.95 -22.14
C GLU A 200 10.19 -9.86 -23.28
N GLU A 201 10.20 -11.18 -23.06
CA GLU A 201 9.64 -12.15 -24.00
C GLU A 201 8.12 -11.98 -24.18
N GLN A 202 7.40 -11.73 -23.09
CA GLN A 202 5.96 -11.44 -23.13
C GLN A 202 5.66 -10.08 -23.79
N TRP A 203 6.57 -9.11 -23.63
CA TRP A 203 6.37 -7.72 -24.03
C TRP A 203 7.60 -7.13 -24.74
N PRO A 204 7.91 -7.60 -25.96
CA PRO A 204 9.16 -7.28 -26.66
C PRO A 204 9.31 -5.80 -27.04
N ASN A 205 8.24 -5.00 -26.92
CA ASN A 205 8.22 -3.57 -27.26
C ASN A 205 7.97 -2.63 -26.06
N ALA A 206 7.78 -3.13 -24.84
CA ALA A 206 7.37 -2.29 -23.70
C ALA A 206 8.47 -1.36 -23.14
N GLY A 207 9.71 -1.50 -23.59
CA GLY A 207 10.86 -0.70 -23.14
C GLY A 207 11.47 0.23 -24.20
N LYS A 208 11.09 0.10 -25.48
CA LYS A 208 11.59 0.98 -26.55
C LYS A 208 10.73 2.22 -26.64
N THR A 209 10.81 3.08 -25.62
CA THR A 209 10.54 4.50 -25.87
C THR A 209 11.63 4.95 -26.81
N THR A 210 11.32 5.05 -28.10
CA THR A 210 12.20 5.62 -29.12
C THR A 210 12.55 7.03 -28.67
N VAL A 211 13.70 7.18 -28.03
CA VAL A 211 14.34 8.48 -27.89
C VAL A 211 14.77 8.83 -29.29
N THR A 212 13.87 9.43 -30.06
CA THR A 212 14.22 10.13 -31.29
C THR A 212 15.11 11.27 -30.83
N SER A 213 16.42 11.04 -30.83
CA SER A 213 17.42 12.09 -30.77
C SER A 213 17.13 13.02 -31.94
N VAL A 214 16.46 14.13 -31.66
CA VAL A 214 16.44 15.29 -32.52
C VAL A 214 17.91 15.69 -32.67
N SER A 215 18.49 15.33 -33.81
CA SER A 215 19.75 15.90 -34.25
C SER A 215 19.48 17.37 -34.49
N THR A 216 19.99 18.21 -33.59
CA THR A 216 20.08 19.65 -33.79
C THR A 216 20.85 19.88 -35.10
N PRO A 217 20.27 20.57 -36.10
CA PRO A 217 21.05 20.98 -37.27
C PRO A 217 22.15 21.92 -36.79
N GLU A 218 23.38 21.60 -37.16
CA GLU A 218 24.57 22.42 -36.92
C GLU A 218 24.35 23.76 -37.63
N ASP A 219 24.33 24.84 -36.84
CA ASP A 219 24.29 26.21 -37.33
C ASP A 219 25.53 26.46 -38.21
N GLU A 220 25.30 26.74 -39.49
CA GLU A 220 26.34 27.16 -40.42
C GLU A 220 26.89 28.54 -40.01
N ASP A 221 28.21 28.60 -39.91
CA ASP A 221 29.00 29.80 -39.70
C ASP A 221 28.66 30.89 -40.72
N VAL A 222 28.04 31.98 -40.26
CA VAL A 222 27.94 33.24 -41.03
C VAL A 222 29.23 34.03 -40.78
N GLU A 223 30.19 33.89 -41.69
CA GLU A 223 31.34 34.79 -41.81
C GLU A 223 30.85 36.23 -42.01
N MET A 224 31.09 37.09 -41.01
CA MET A 224 31.07 38.53 -41.20
C MET A 224 32.44 38.96 -41.73
N GLU A 225 32.55 39.18 -43.04
CA GLU A 225 33.62 40.03 -43.58
C GLU A 225 33.30 41.52 -43.37
N ALA A 226 34.35 42.25 -43.02
CA ALA A 226 34.38 43.67 -42.68
C ALA A 226 34.68 44.56 -43.89
#